data_AF-A0A2G9R8X1-F1
#
_entry.id   AF-A0A2G9R8X1-F1
#
_cell.length_a   1.000
_cell.length_b   1.000
_cell.length_c   1.000
_cell.angle_alpha   90.00
_cell.angle_beta   90.00
_cell.angle_gamma   90.00
#
_symmetry.space_group_name_H-M   'P 1'
#
loop_
_entity.id
_entity.type
_entity.pdbx_description
1 polymer ?
#
loop_
_entity_poly.entity_id
_entity_poly.type
_entity_poly.pdbx_seq_one_letter_code
_entity_poly.pdbx_strand_id
1 'polypeptide(L)'
;MSFAVDESLQFPPNVTEYKIPLQYGTNYTITLRGLTTSGAKEVTTENIETDIGDPPLHMEKTIQDDILQLYPVLNLNGPIRSYEIIVFGGQDGNSTKECRTFKTTLYNFSWSPSRYTAAVLPVENLTEPRTFILGDNHHYNGFHNAPLIPNHNYAIYIRVTSRWKHVCLY
;
A
#
# COMPACT_ATOMS: atom_id res chain seq x y z
N MET A 1 -13.09 -10.93 10.02
CA MET A 1 -13.88 -10.42 11.15
C MET A 1 -13.63 -8.92 11.22
N SER A 2 -14.64 -8.09 10.94
CA SER A 2 -14.58 -6.65 11.21
C SER A 2 -15.06 -6.44 12.65
N PHE A 3 -14.19 -5.94 13.51
CA PHE A 3 -14.58 -5.51 14.84
C PHE A 3 -15.12 -4.08 14.71
N ALA A 4 -16.40 -3.87 15.04
CA ALA A 4 -16.90 -2.53 15.27
C ALA A 4 -16.39 -2.11 16.65
N VAL A 5 -15.43 -1.17 16.68
CA VAL A 5 -15.00 -0.54 17.92
C VAL A 5 -15.93 0.64 18.15
N ASP A 6 -16.67 0.61 19.25
CA ASP A 6 -17.54 1.71 19.65
C ASP A 6 -16.76 2.65 20.59
N GLU A 7 -16.64 3.92 20.22
CA GLU A 7 -15.96 4.95 20.98
C GLU A 7 -16.91 6.14 21.18
N SER A 8 -17.12 6.54 22.44
CA SER A 8 -18.05 7.63 22.79
C SER A 8 -17.32 8.77 23.49
N LEU A 9 -17.51 9.99 23.00
CA LEU A 9 -16.96 11.22 23.58
C LEU A 9 -18.12 12.14 24.01
N GLN A 10 -17.97 12.81 25.15
CA GLN A 10 -18.91 13.84 25.61
C GLN A 10 -18.20 15.19 25.70
N PHE A 11 -18.87 16.24 25.23
CA PHE A 11 -18.33 17.59 25.18
C PHE A 11 -19.19 18.56 26.01
N PRO A 12 -18.59 19.60 26.59
CA PRO A 12 -19.35 20.65 27.24
C PRO A 12 -20.18 21.46 26.23
N PRO A 13 -21.24 22.18 26.67
CA PRO A 13 -22.22 22.81 25.78
C PRO A 13 -21.66 23.91 24.85
N ASN A 14 -20.44 24.40 25.13
CA ASN A 14 -19.77 25.45 24.38
C ASN A 14 -18.93 24.94 23.19
N VAL A 15 -18.84 23.62 22.99
CA VAL A 15 -18.11 23.03 21.86
C VAL A 15 -19.06 22.82 20.69
N THR A 16 -18.82 23.53 19.59
CA THR A 16 -19.62 23.43 18.36
C THR A 16 -18.90 22.71 17.22
N GLU A 17 -17.59 22.45 17.36
CA GLU A 17 -16.77 21.76 16.37
C GLU A 17 -15.78 20.84 17.10
N TYR A 18 -15.58 19.63 16.56
CA TYR A 18 -14.58 18.68 17.04
C TYR A 18 -13.93 17.94 15.88
N LYS A 19 -12.60 17.87 15.88
CA LYS A 19 -11.83 17.13 14.86
C LYS A 19 -11.58 15.71 15.36
N ILE A 20 -12.16 14.73 14.67
CA ILE A 20 -12.00 13.32 15.00
C ILE A 20 -10.80 12.77 14.23
N PRO A 21 -9.79 12.18 14.90
CA PRO A 21 -8.68 11.51 14.23
C PRO A 21 -9.16 10.15 13.69
N LEU A 22 -9.59 10.11 12.44
CA LEU A 22 -10.04 8.89 11.77
C LEU A 22 -8.87 8.16 11.10
N GLN A 23 -8.92 6.83 11.06
CA GLN A 23 -7.97 6.01 10.32
C GLN A 23 -8.26 6.10 8.82
N TYR A 24 -7.21 6.11 8.00
CA TYR A 24 -7.34 5.96 6.56
C TYR A 24 -7.99 4.62 6.20
N GLY A 25 -8.61 4.53 5.03
CA GLY A 25 -9.06 3.22 4.58
C GLY A 25 -10.29 2.66 5.29
N THR A 26 -11.04 3.48 6.05
CA THR A 26 -11.98 2.99 7.06
C THR A 26 -13.36 3.65 6.94
N ASN A 27 -14.41 2.83 7.09
CA ASN A 27 -15.80 3.28 7.14
C ASN A 27 -16.21 3.53 8.58
N TYR A 28 -16.72 4.73 8.85
CA TYR A 28 -17.21 5.16 10.14
C TYR A 28 -18.69 5.47 10.08
N THR A 29 -19.41 5.10 11.14
CA THR A 29 -20.75 5.60 11.43
C THR A 29 -20.62 6.52 12.64
N ILE A 30 -20.90 7.81 12.44
CA ILE A 30 -20.81 8.82 13.50
C ILE A 30 -22.21 9.15 13.96
N THR A 31 -22.48 8.98 15.25
CA THR A 31 -23.75 9.34 15.87
C THR A 31 -23.55 10.51 16.83
N LEU A 32 -24.13 11.66 16.50
CA LEU A 32 -24.21 12.85 17.35
C LEU A 32 -25.48 12.80 18.18
N ARG A 33 -25.37 13.03 19.50
CA ARG A 33 -26.52 13.02 20.42
C ARG A 33 -26.54 14.25 21.32
N GLY A 34 -27.59 15.06 21.22
CA GLY A 34 -27.82 16.22 22.08
C GLY A 34 -28.36 15.83 23.45
N LEU A 35 -27.64 16.15 24.52
CA LEU A 35 -28.02 15.90 25.91
C LEU A 35 -28.62 17.17 26.55
N THR A 36 -29.84 17.07 27.08
CA THR A 36 -30.52 18.15 27.81
C THR A 36 -30.85 17.71 29.23
N THR A 37 -31.22 18.64 30.11
CA THR A 37 -31.71 18.33 31.47
C THR A 37 -32.96 17.45 31.47
N SER A 38 -33.72 17.41 30.38
CA SER A 38 -34.88 16.52 30.19
C SER A 38 -34.52 15.19 29.51
N GLY A 39 -33.22 14.87 29.39
CA GLY A 39 -32.71 13.70 28.68
C GLY A 39 -32.22 14.01 27.26
N ALA A 40 -31.77 12.97 26.56
CA ALA A 40 -31.26 13.09 25.21
C ALA A 40 -32.40 13.19 24.19
N LYS A 41 -32.32 14.16 23.27
CA LYS A 41 -33.46 14.48 22.38
C LYS A 41 -33.15 14.41 20.89
N GLU A 42 -31.97 14.83 20.48
CA GLU A 42 -31.61 14.91 19.06
C GLU A 42 -30.50 13.91 18.76
N VAL A 43 -30.70 13.07 17.75
CA VAL A 43 -29.71 12.11 17.29
C VAL A 43 -29.56 12.26 15.78
N THR A 44 -28.37 12.60 15.33
CA THR A 44 -28.01 12.61 13.90
C THR A 44 -26.97 11.55 13.68
N THR A 45 -27.12 10.77 12.61
CA THR A 45 -26.15 9.74 12.24
C THR A 45 -25.67 9.96 10.82
N GLU A 46 -24.37 9.98 10.63
CA GLU A 46 -23.71 10.16 9.34
C GLU A 46 -22.75 9.01 9.08
N ASN A 47 -22.66 8.56 7.84
CA ASN A 47 -21.66 7.60 7.42
C ASN A 47 -20.55 8.33 6.68
N ILE A 48 -19.32 8.15 7.15
CA ILE A 48 -18.14 8.78 6.55
C ILE A 48 -17.16 7.69 6.16
N GLU A 49 -16.69 7.79 4.93
CA GLU A 49 -15.61 6.98 4.38
C GLU A 49 -14.36 7.86 4.33
N THR A 50 -13.28 7.45 5.01
CA THR A 50 -12.01 8.16 4.90
C THR A 50 -11.31 7.81 3.60
N ASP A 51 -10.46 8.69 3.07
CA ASP A 51 -9.60 8.31 1.95
C ASP A 51 -8.53 7.29 2.40
N ILE A 52 -7.86 6.62 1.47
CA ILE A 52 -6.60 5.92 1.77
C ILE A 52 -5.44 6.91 1.85
N GLY A 53 -4.47 6.61 2.72
CA GLY A 53 -3.20 7.31 2.78
C GLY A 53 -2.14 6.65 1.90
N ASP A 54 -0.96 7.26 1.84
CA ASP A 54 0.17 6.73 1.10
C ASP A 54 0.69 5.44 1.74
N PRO A 55 0.75 4.30 1.04
CA PRO A 55 1.36 3.11 1.63
C PRO A 55 2.85 3.39 1.94
N PRO A 56 3.39 2.87 3.06
CA PRO A 56 4.79 3.09 3.41
C PRO A 56 5.73 2.70 2.26
N LEU A 57 6.60 3.63 1.84
CA LEU A 57 7.67 3.35 0.88
C LEU A 57 8.54 2.21 1.41
N HIS A 58 8.57 1.09 0.70
CA HIS A 58 9.44 -0.03 1.08
C HIS A 58 10.62 -0.13 0.11
N MET A 59 11.74 0.45 0.56
CA MET A 59 13.12 0.10 0.20
C MET A 59 13.52 0.24 -1.28
N GLU A 60 14.44 1.17 -1.55
CA GLU A 60 15.33 1.11 -2.70
C GLU A 60 16.55 0.26 -2.30
N LYS A 61 16.80 -0.85 -3.00
CA LYS A 61 18.03 -1.64 -2.81
C LYS A 61 18.80 -1.68 -4.12
N THR A 62 20.02 -1.17 -4.11
CA THR A 62 21.02 -1.47 -5.14
C THR A 62 21.57 -2.85 -4.83
N ILE A 63 21.33 -3.80 -5.71
CA ILE A 63 21.66 -5.20 -5.47
C ILE A 63 23.11 -5.47 -5.89
N GLN A 64 23.89 -6.06 -4.97
CA GLN A 64 25.11 -6.83 -5.27
C GLN A 64 24.83 -8.35 -5.25
N ASP A 65 23.77 -8.79 -4.56
CA ASP A 65 23.25 -10.17 -4.47
C ASP A 65 21.78 -10.31 -4.89
N ASP A 66 21.45 -11.33 -5.69
CA ASP A 66 20.11 -11.62 -6.25
C ASP A 66 19.02 -11.93 -5.21
N ILE A 67 19.32 -11.83 -3.91
CA ILE A 67 18.43 -12.19 -2.81
C ILE A 67 17.82 -10.93 -2.15
N LEU A 68 16.49 -10.90 -2.14
CA LEU A 68 15.67 -9.86 -1.53
C LEU A 68 14.94 -10.40 -0.30
N GLN A 69 15.06 -9.69 0.82
CA GLN A 69 14.25 -9.96 2.01
C GLN A 69 13.03 -9.04 2.00
N LEU A 70 11.84 -9.62 1.91
CA LEU A 70 10.56 -8.93 1.89
C LEU A 70 9.95 -8.96 3.29
N TYR A 71 9.34 -7.86 3.70
CA TYR A 71 8.65 -7.73 4.98
C TYR A 71 7.19 -7.30 4.76
N PRO A 72 6.23 -7.86 5.51
CA PRO A 72 4.87 -7.36 5.49
C PRO A 72 4.84 -5.92 6.00
N VAL A 73 3.98 -5.10 5.38
CA VAL A 73 3.75 -3.72 5.80
C VAL A 73 2.44 -3.64 6.59
N LEU A 74 2.39 -2.77 7.60
CA LEU A 74 1.18 -2.54 8.38
C LEU A 74 0.13 -1.79 7.55
N ASN A 75 -1.14 -2.17 7.70
CA ASN A 75 -2.29 -1.51 7.07
C ASN A 75 -2.64 -0.17 7.75
N LEU A 76 -1.66 0.73 7.93
CA LEU A 76 -1.87 2.04 8.58
C LEU A 76 -2.63 3.02 7.69
N ASN A 77 -2.44 2.90 6.38
CA ASN A 77 -2.92 3.85 5.38
C ASN A 77 -4.05 3.26 4.50
N GLY A 78 -4.71 2.22 5.01
CA GLY A 78 -5.78 1.47 4.36
C GLY A 78 -5.39 0.03 3.98
N PRO A 79 -6.31 -0.71 3.34
CA PRO A 79 -6.13 -2.14 3.11
C PRO A 79 -5.12 -2.41 1.99
N ILE A 80 -4.00 -3.04 2.35
CA ILE A 80 -3.00 -3.52 1.38
C ILE A 80 -3.58 -4.67 0.56
N ARG A 81 -3.35 -4.62 -0.75
CA ARG A 81 -3.79 -5.63 -1.72
C ARG A 81 -2.65 -6.51 -2.21
N SER A 82 -1.52 -5.91 -2.57
CA SER A 82 -0.37 -6.65 -3.10
C SER A 82 0.95 -5.89 -2.95
N TYR A 83 2.04 -6.61 -3.13
CA TYR A 83 3.40 -6.13 -3.23
C TYR A 83 3.91 -6.40 -4.65
N GLU A 84 4.33 -5.37 -5.37
CA GLU A 84 4.89 -5.48 -6.70
C GLU A 84 6.39 -5.26 -6.64
N ILE A 85 7.15 -6.19 -7.22
CA ILE A 85 8.61 -6.10 -7.30
C ILE A 85 8.96 -5.62 -8.69
N ILE A 86 9.48 -4.41 -8.80
CA ILE A 86 9.77 -3.73 -10.06
C ILE A 86 11.28 -3.55 -10.17
N VAL A 87 11.81 -3.95 -11.32
CA VAL A 87 13.24 -3.91 -11.63
C VAL A 87 13.48 -2.87 -12.70
N PHE A 88 14.45 -1.99 -12.47
CA PHE A 88 14.97 -1.03 -13.45
C PHE A 88 16.45 -1.33 -13.68
N GLY A 89 16.84 -1.60 -14.92
CA GLY A 89 18.23 -1.72 -15.34
C GLY A 89 18.78 -0.36 -15.78
N GLY A 90 20.02 -0.06 -15.36
CA GLY A 90 20.74 1.16 -15.74
C GLY A 90 20.89 2.16 -14.60
N GLN A 91 21.61 3.27 -14.87
CA GLN A 91 22.07 4.23 -13.86
C GLN A 91 21.33 5.58 -13.90
N ASP A 92 20.36 5.76 -14.79
CA ASP A 92 19.83 7.08 -15.11
C ASP A 92 18.48 7.40 -14.44
N GLY A 93 18.54 8.30 -13.45
CA GLY A 93 17.51 9.32 -13.22
C GLY A 93 16.44 9.01 -12.19
N ASN A 94 16.40 9.82 -11.12
CA ASN A 94 15.38 9.94 -10.06
C ASN A 94 14.28 8.86 -10.07
N SER A 95 14.69 7.69 -9.62
CA SER A 95 14.12 6.38 -9.84
C SER A 95 12.81 6.13 -9.08
N THR A 96 12.59 6.85 -7.97
CA THR A 96 11.32 6.84 -7.22
C THR A 96 10.15 7.40 -8.02
N LYS A 97 10.37 8.46 -8.82
CA LYS A 97 9.33 9.01 -9.70
C LYS A 97 8.98 8.03 -10.83
N GLU A 98 9.97 7.30 -11.33
CA GLU A 98 9.76 6.29 -12.37
C GLU A 98 8.95 5.10 -11.85
N CYS A 99 9.21 4.63 -10.63
CA CYS A 99 8.40 3.60 -9.98
C CYS A 99 6.92 4.01 -9.85
N ARG A 100 6.63 5.30 -9.57
CA ARG A 100 5.25 5.80 -9.45
C ARG A 100 4.50 5.76 -10.77
N THR A 101 5.15 6.15 -11.87
CA THR A 101 4.51 6.20 -13.19
C THR A 101 4.54 4.86 -13.92
N PHE A 102 5.37 3.91 -13.45
CA PHE A 102 5.51 2.60 -14.03
C PHE A 102 4.19 1.82 -13.98
N LYS A 103 3.69 1.42 -15.14
CA LYS A 103 2.48 0.61 -15.25
C LYS A 103 2.86 -0.86 -15.28
N THR A 104 2.39 -1.61 -14.28
CA THR A 104 2.54 -3.06 -14.23
C THR A 104 1.72 -3.71 -15.34
N THR A 105 2.38 -4.35 -16.29
CA THR A 105 1.76 -5.05 -17.43
C THR A 105 2.23 -6.50 -17.47
N LEU A 106 1.30 -7.41 -17.81
CA LEU A 106 1.59 -8.86 -17.87
C LEU A 106 2.57 -9.26 -18.99
N TYR A 107 2.80 -8.37 -19.96
CA TYR A 107 3.61 -8.66 -21.14
C TYR A 107 4.75 -7.67 -21.25
N ASN A 108 5.97 -8.13 -20.91
CA ASN A 108 7.21 -7.46 -21.28
C ASN A 108 7.91 -8.30 -22.36
N PHE A 109 7.55 -8.08 -23.63
CA PHE A 109 8.13 -8.76 -24.81
C PHE A 109 9.49 -8.19 -25.23
N SER A 110 10.35 -7.79 -24.28
CA SER A 110 11.73 -7.46 -24.59
C SER A 110 12.63 -8.49 -23.93
N TRP A 111 13.55 -9.07 -24.70
CA TRP A 111 14.56 -10.02 -24.23
C TRP A 111 15.48 -9.43 -23.14
N SER A 112 15.40 -8.12 -22.92
CA SER A 112 16.02 -7.38 -21.82
C SER A 112 15.22 -6.08 -21.62
N PRO A 113 14.10 -6.09 -20.88
CA PRO A 113 13.42 -4.85 -20.56
C PRO A 113 14.33 -4.09 -19.61
N SER A 114 14.72 -2.88 -19.97
CA SER A 114 15.34 -1.94 -19.03
C SER A 114 14.47 -1.71 -17.79
N ARG A 115 13.17 -2.09 -17.83
CA ARG A 115 12.20 -1.93 -16.75
C ARG A 115 11.16 -3.04 -16.83
N TYR A 116 10.94 -3.82 -15.76
CA TYR A 116 9.91 -4.86 -15.73
C TYR A 116 9.38 -5.14 -14.32
N THR A 117 8.18 -5.72 -14.23
CA THR A 117 7.67 -6.30 -12.97
C THR A 117 8.13 -7.74 -12.87
N ALA A 118 8.94 -8.05 -11.87
CA ALA A 118 9.44 -9.40 -11.59
C ALA A 118 8.38 -10.27 -10.90
N ALA A 119 7.57 -9.67 -10.03
CA ALA A 119 6.52 -10.37 -9.31
C ALA A 119 5.41 -9.42 -8.85
N VAL A 120 4.20 -9.96 -8.75
CA VAL A 120 3.12 -9.38 -7.94
C VAL A 120 2.72 -10.42 -6.90
N LEU A 121 2.96 -10.11 -5.63
CA LEU A 121 2.61 -10.95 -4.50
C LEU A 121 1.32 -10.41 -3.88
N PRO A 122 0.20 -11.14 -3.95
CA PRO A 122 -0.98 -10.80 -3.17
C PRO A 122 -0.65 -10.68 -1.67
N VAL A 123 -1.38 -9.86 -0.92
CA VAL A 123 -1.10 -9.61 0.51
C VAL A 123 -1.08 -10.91 1.34
N GLU A 124 -1.90 -11.88 0.96
CA GLU A 124 -1.95 -13.22 1.53
C GLU A 124 -0.64 -14.03 1.36
N ASN A 125 0.21 -13.66 0.41
CA ASN A 125 1.49 -14.34 0.13
C ASN A 125 2.68 -13.74 0.89
N LEU A 126 2.49 -12.64 1.62
CA LEU A 126 3.50 -11.98 2.45
C LEU A 126 2.87 -11.53 3.78
N THR A 127 2.57 -12.49 4.63
CA THR A 127 2.07 -12.29 6.00
C THR A 127 3.19 -12.28 7.05
N GLU A 128 4.36 -12.79 6.69
CA GLU A 128 5.58 -12.85 7.50
C GLU A 128 6.81 -12.56 6.62
N PRO A 129 7.98 -12.24 7.20
CA PRO A 129 9.18 -11.97 6.42
C PRO A 129 9.56 -13.15 5.51
N ARG A 130 9.82 -12.87 4.23
CA ARG A 130 10.08 -13.90 3.22
C ARG A 130 11.24 -13.53 2.31
N THR A 131 12.03 -14.54 1.95
CA THR A 131 13.07 -14.41 0.94
C THR A 131 12.50 -14.55 -0.48
N PHE A 132 12.94 -13.67 -1.38
CA PHE A 132 12.64 -13.69 -2.80
C PHE A 132 13.95 -13.67 -3.60
N ILE A 133 14.07 -14.56 -4.58
CA ILE A 133 15.25 -14.64 -5.45
C ILE A 133 14.92 -13.92 -6.74
N LEU A 134 15.60 -12.80 -7.00
CA LEU A 134 15.46 -12.02 -8.21
C LEU A 134 16.19 -12.71 -9.37
N GLY A 135 15.57 -12.75 -10.56
CA GLY A 135 16.16 -13.38 -11.74
C GLY A 135 16.18 -14.91 -11.74
N ASP A 136 15.36 -15.56 -10.93
CA ASP A 136 15.27 -17.02 -10.84
C ASP A 136 14.52 -17.69 -12.01
N ASN A 137 14.09 -16.91 -13.01
CA ASN A 137 13.36 -17.34 -14.20
C ASN A 137 11.95 -17.92 -13.94
N HIS A 138 11.42 -17.81 -12.73
CA HIS A 138 10.05 -18.25 -12.42
C HIS A 138 9.00 -17.22 -12.82
N HIS A 139 7.73 -17.66 -12.84
CA HIS A 139 6.58 -16.78 -13.03
C HIS A 139 5.82 -16.61 -11.72
N TYR A 140 5.59 -15.36 -11.33
CA TYR A 140 4.89 -14.99 -10.10
C TYR A 140 3.62 -14.23 -10.45
N ASN A 141 2.45 -14.86 -10.26
CA ASN A 141 1.15 -14.28 -10.59
C ASN A 141 1.05 -13.76 -12.04
N GLY A 142 1.64 -14.51 -12.98
CA GLY A 142 1.66 -14.16 -14.41
C GLY A 142 2.80 -13.22 -14.83
N PHE A 143 3.65 -12.76 -13.90
CA PHE A 143 4.81 -11.92 -14.19
C PHE A 143 6.09 -12.77 -14.25
N HIS A 144 6.90 -12.56 -15.29
CA HIS A 144 8.16 -13.30 -15.48
C HIS A 144 9.31 -12.62 -14.75
N ASN A 145 9.94 -13.34 -13.82
CA ASN A 145 11.15 -12.92 -13.12
C ASN A 145 12.38 -13.20 -13.98
N ALA A 146 12.61 -12.35 -14.99
CA ALA A 146 13.64 -12.55 -16.00
C ALA A 146 15.05 -12.63 -15.38
N PRO A 147 15.92 -13.56 -15.85
CA PRO A 147 17.30 -13.68 -15.37
C PRO A 147 18.07 -12.36 -15.40
N LEU A 148 18.82 -12.08 -14.34
CA LEU A 148 19.66 -10.89 -14.27
C LEU A 148 20.88 -11.06 -15.17
N ILE A 149 21.30 -9.94 -15.78
CA ILE A 149 22.49 -9.89 -16.62
C ILE A 149 23.69 -9.68 -15.70
N PRO A 150 24.72 -10.56 -15.75
CA PRO A 150 25.93 -10.39 -14.97
C PRO A 150 26.60 -9.03 -15.24
N ASN A 151 27.13 -8.40 -14.19
CA ASN A 151 27.80 -7.09 -14.24
C ASN A 151 26.90 -5.93 -14.72
N HIS A 152 25.58 -6.08 -14.59
CA HIS A 152 24.63 -5.01 -14.87
C HIS A 152 24.07 -4.44 -13.57
N ASN A 153 23.95 -3.11 -13.49
CA ASN A 153 23.35 -2.45 -12.34
C ASN A 153 21.83 -2.49 -12.43
N TYR A 154 21.20 -2.84 -11.31
CA TYR A 154 19.74 -2.86 -11.16
C TYR A 154 19.31 -2.05 -9.94
N ALA A 155 18.25 -1.27 -10.11
CA ALA A 155 17.48 -0.67 -9.03
C ALA A 155 16.17 -1.45 -8.85
N ILE A 156 15.87 -1.82 -7.62
CA ILE A 156 14.69 -2.61 -7.28
C ILE A 156 13.78 -1.76 -6.40
N TYR A 157 12.49 -1.77 -6.75
CA TYR A 157 11.43 -1.12 -5.99
C TYR A 157 10.40 -2.15 -5.56
N ILE A 158 10.01 -2.11 -4.29
CA ILE A 158 8.87 -2.85 -3.78
C ILE A 158 7.71 -1.86 -3.63
N ARG A 159 6.76 -1.93 -4.55
CA ARG A 159 5.56 -1.08 -4.54
C ARG A 159 4.43 -1.82 -3.84
N VAL A 160 3.94 -1.24 -2.75
CA VAL A 160 2.71 -1.71 -2.10
C VAL A 160 1.52 -1.11 -2.84
N THR A 161 0.54 -1.94 -3.18
CA THR A 161 -0.73 -1.46 -3.74
C THR A 161 -1.84 -1.68 -2.72
N SER A 162 -2.75 -0.72 -2.64
CA SER A 162 -3.98 -0.82 -1.85
C SER A 162 -5.18 -0.82 -2.79
N ARG A 163 -6.26 -1.53 -2.44
CA ARG A 163 -7.48 -1.54 -3.24
C ARG A 163 -8.51 -0.59 -2.64
N TRP A 164 -8.40 0.70 -2.96
CA TRP A 164 -9.49 1.67 -2.78
C TRP A 164 -9.25 2.88 -3.67
N LYS A 165 -9.87 2.90 -4.86
CA LYS A 165 -9.44 3.70 -6.03
C LYS A 165 -7.97 3.36 -6.42
N HIS A 166 -7.62 3.47 -7.69
CA HIS A 166 -6.29 3.10 -8.17
C HIS A 166 -5.26 4.17 -7.75
N VAL A 167 -4.70 4.06 -6.56
CA VAL A 167 -3.85 5.10 -5.97
C VAL A 167 -2.45 4.55 -5.77
N CYS A 168 -1.49 5.08 -6.56
CA CYS A 168 -0.07 5.00 -6.29
C CYS A 168 0.34 6.36 -5.72
N LEU A 169 0.53 6.47 -4.41
CA LEU A 169 0.95 7.72 -3.78
C LEU A 169 2.01 7.44 -2.71
N TYR A 170 2.60 8.52 -2.18
CA TYR A 170 4.04 8.82 -2.20
C TYR A 170 4.83 8.56 -0.93
#